data_AF-A0A8T6VFX0-F1
#
_entry.id   AF-A0A8T6VFX0-F1
#
_cell.length_a   1.000
_cell.length_b   1.000
_cell.length_c   1.000
_cell.angle_alpha   90.00
_cell.angle_beta   90.00
_cell.angle_gamma   90.00
#
_symmetry.space_group_name_H-M   'P 1'
#
loop_
_entity.id
_entity.type
_entity.pdbx_description
1 polymer ?
#
loop_
_entity_poly.entity_id
_entity_poly.type
_entity_poly.pdbx_seq_one_letter_code
_entity_poly.pdbx_strand_id
1 'polypeptide(L)'
;KISLFNVTNVSIPELISEYRFEGAWSDTPALWDHHAFLFAYTKDLLAIPVLMDQPSFNYTSRAHTKQGFFVFNITLAEGLVLRGNVTHQEPGINSWDSDYHVRRGLYIENVLYTISNKKIKLNNLESLALLKEIPLA
;
A
#
# COMPACT_ATOMS: atom_id res chain seq x y z
N LYS A 1 -3.63 9.11 6.26
CA LYS A 1 -4.28 8.38 7.38
C LYS A 1 -5.34 7.45 6.80
N ILE A 2 -5.52 6.26 7.38
CA ILE A 2 -6.63 5.33 7.10
C ILE A 2 -7.41 5.17 8.41
N SER A 3 -8.74 5.16 8.36
CA SER A 3 -9.60 4.99 9.55
C SER A 3 -10.68 3.95 9.27
N LEU A 4 -10.86 3.04 10.22
CA LEU A 4 -11.87 2.00 10.23
C LEU A 4 -12.98 2.38 11.21
N PHE A 5 -14.22 2.39 10.74
CA PHE A 5 -15.39 2.75 11.54
C PHE A 5 -16.39 1.59 11.61
N ASN A 6 -16.99 1.40 12.78
CA ASN A 6 -18.23 0.65 12.94
C ASN A 6 -19.39 1.53 12.48
N VAL A 7 -20.10 1.09 11.45
CA VAL A 7 -21.24 1.81 10.86
C VAL A 7 -22.57 1.09 11.07
N THR A 8 -22.67 0.22 12.09
CA THR A 8 -23.93 -0.45 12.46
C THR A 8 -25.05 0.57 12.73
N ASN A 9 -24.70 1.73 13.30
CA ASN A 9 -25.55 2.91 13.35
C ASN A 9 -24.93 4.04 12.51
N VAL A 10 -25.46 4.27 11.30
CA VAL A 10 -24.94 5.27 10.35
C VAL A 10 -25.03 6.71 10.86
N SER A 11 -25.92 7.00 11.82
CA SER A 11 -26.04 8.32 12.43
C SER A 11 -24.94 8.61 13.45
N ILE A 12 -24.27 7.56 13.95
CA ILE A 12 -23.24 7.66 15.00
C ILE A 12 -22.13 6.62 14.70
N PRO A 13 -21.27 6.85 13.70
CA PRO A 13 -20.17 5.95 13.39
C PRO A 13 -19.12 5.96 14.51
N GLU A 14 -18.67 4.77 14.93
CA GLU A 14 -17.67 4.63 15.99
C GLU A 14 -16.30 4.29 15.39
N LEU A 15 -15.25 5.02 15.78
CA LEU A 15 -13.88 4.74 15.31
C LEU A 15 -13.36 3.47 15.99
N ILE A 16 -13.05 2.43 15.19
CA ILE A 16 -12.44 1.18 15.66
C ILE A 16 -10.93 1.31 15.69
N SER A 17 -10.34 1.79 14.59
CA SER A 17 -8.89 1.82 14.42
C SER A 17 -8.49 2.86 13.40
N GLU A 18 -7.25 3.34 13.51
CA GLU A 18 -6.64 4.19 12.51
C GLU A 18 -5.16 3.88 12.31
N TYR A 19 -4.69 4.07 11.09
CA TYR A 19 -3.29 4.00 10.73
C TYR A 19 -2.82 5.33 10.16
N ARG A 20 -1.79 5.92 10.78
CA ARG A 20 -1.16 7.17 10.32
C ARG A 20 0.22 6.86 9.75
N PHE A 21 0.46 7.33 8.52
CA PHE A 21 1.78 7.31 7.92
C PHE A 21 2.62 8.42 8.58
N GLU A 22 3.89 8.13 8.84
CA GLU A 22 4.80 9.02 9.59
C GLU A 22 5.40 10.16 8.76
N GLY A 23 5.11 10.22 7.46
CA GLY A 23 5.62 11.27 6.56
C GLY A 23 4.88 12.60 6.71
N ALA A 24 5.53 13.71 6.34
CA ALA A 24 4.91 15.04 6.34
C ALA A 24 3.72 15.14 5.37
N TRP A 25 3.75 14.35 4.30
CA TRP A 25 2.66 14.18 3.35
C TRP A 25 2.57 12.74 2.86
N SER A 26 1.37 12.34 2.45
CA SER A 26 1.10 11.05 1.82
C SER A 26 -0.05 11.19 0.84
N ASP A 27 -0.01 10.44 -0.24
CA ASP A 27 -1.02 10.39 -1.28
C ASP A 27 -1.28 8.93 -1.70
N THR A 28 -2.46 8.70 -2.29
CA THR A 28 -2.84 7.38 -2.79
C THR A 28 -3.80 7.50 -3.97
N PRO A 29 -3.63 6.69 -5.04
CA PRO A 29 -4.63 6.60 -6.09
C PRO A 29 -6.03 6.22 -5.61
N ALA A 30 -6.15 5.58 -4.43
CA ALA A 30 -7.44 5.21 -3.84
C ALA A 30 -8.33 6.42 -3.48
N LEU A 31 -7.79 7.65 -3.44
CA LEU A 31 -8.57 8.86 -3.21
C LEU A 31 -9.49 9.21 -4.38
N TRP A 32 -9.13 8.85 -5.60
CA TRP A 32 -9.88 9.18 -6.82
C TRP A 32 -10.24 7.95 -7.66
N ASP A 33 -9.76 6.76 -7.28
CA ASP A 33 -9.99 5.53 -8.01
C ASP A 33 -10.23 4.36 -7.06
N HIS A 34 -11.50 3.98 -6.92
CA HIS A 34 -11.93 2.91 -6.00
C HIS A 34 -11.41 1.53 -6.40
N HIS A 35 -10.90 1.33 -7.63
CA HIS A 35 -10.26 0.09 -8.05
C HIS A 35 -8.77 0.02 -7.68
N ALA A 36 -8.21 1.08 -7.08
CA ALA A 36 -6.79 1.12 -6.75
C ALA A 36 -6.43 0.27 -5.53
N PHE A 37 -7.36 0.09 -4.59
CA PHE A 37 -7.12 -0.72 -3.40
C PHE A 37 -7.68 -2.14 -3.56
N LEU A 38 -7.09 -3.06 -2.81
CA LEU A 38 -7.51 -4.45 -2.73
C LEU A 38 -8.09 -4.70 -1.33
N PHE A 39 -9.31 -5.19 -1.26
CA PHE A 39 -9.91 -5.69 -0.02
C PHE A 39 -10.39 -7.12 -0.21
N ALA A 40 -9.93 -8.02 0.67
CA ALA A 40 -10.29 -9.43 0.64
C ALA A 40 -10.76 -9.85 2.04
N TYR A 41 -12.08 -9.76 2.24
CA TYR A 41 -12.74 -10.06 3.52
C TYR A 41 -12.36 -11.44 4.08
N THR A 42 -12.38 -12.49 3.25
CA THR A 42 -12.08 -13.86 3.69
C THR A 42 -10.61 -14.10 4.06
N LYS A 43 -9.75 -13.08 3.90
CA LYS A 43 -8.32 -13.12 4.22
C LYS A 43 -7.91 -12.05 5.22
N ASP A 44 -8.87 -11.31 5.77
CA ASP A 44 -8.63 -10.16 6.64
C ASP A 44 -7.60 -9.20 6.04
N LEU A 45 -7.66 -8.95 4.73
CA LEU A 45 -6.63 -8.25 3.99
C LEU A 45 -7.16 -6.95 3.39
N LEU A 46 -6.46 -5.86 3.67
CA LEU A 46 -6.58 -4.58 2.98
C LEU A 46 -5.21 -4.21 2.41
N ALA A 47 -5.13 -3.82 1.15
CA ALA A 47 -3.90 -3.33 0.57
C ALA A 47 -4.13 -2.10 -0.31
N ILE A 48 -3.29 -1.07 -0.11
CA ILE A 48 -3.48 0.26 -0.71
C ILE A 48 -2.15 0.72 -1.31
N PRO A 49 -2.13 1.24 -2.55
CA PRO A 49 -0.94 1.91 -3.08
C PRO A 49 -0.77 3.24 -2.36
N VAL A 50 0.41 3.50 -1.79
CA VAL A 50 0.69 4.74 -1.06
C VAL A 50 1.99 5.31 -1.60
N LEU A 51 1.99 6.61 -1.82
CA LEU A 51 3.15 7.47 -2.00
C LEU A 51 3.27 8.35 -0.76
N MET A 52 4.44 8.47 -0.18
CA MET A 52 4.66 9.31 0.99
C MET A 52 6.06 9.87 1.01
N ASP A 53 6.23 10.94 1.77
CA ASP A 53 7.56 11.40 2.16
C ASP A 53 8.28 10.31 2.96
N GLN A 54 9.56 10.11 2.68
CA GLN A 54 10.44 9.28 3.51
C GLN A 54 11.22 10.20 4.43
N PRO A 55 10.99 10.14 5.76
CA PRO A 55 11.74 10.95 6.70
C PRO A 55 13.23 10.62 6.57
N SER A 56 14.05 11.57 6.07
CA SER A 56 15.50 11.44 6.06
C SER A 56 16.08 12.13 7.29
N PHE A 57 16.87 11.42 8.09
CA PHE A 57 17.60 12.00 9.21
C PHE A 57 18.71 12.98 8.78
N ASN A 58 19.00 13.05 7.47
CA ASN A 58 20.01 13.94 6.90
C ASN A 58 19.32 15.01 6.03
N TYR A 59 19.33 16.26 6.50
CA TYR A 59 18.74 17.42 5.79
C TYR A 59 19.45 17.76 4.46
N THR A 60 20.55 17.07 4.13
CA THR A 60 21.32 17.24 2.90
C THR A 60 20.95 16.23 1.80
N SER A 61 20.21 15.16 2.11
CA SER A 61 19.65 14.27 1.10
C SER A 61 18.34 14.84 0.59
N ARG A 62 18.17 14.94 -0.74
CA ARG A 62 16.88 15.26 -1.37
C ARG A 62 15.78 14.40 -0.74
N ALA A 63 14.62 15.01 -0.45
CA ALA A 63 13.46 14.29 0.06
C ALA A 63 13.20 13.04 -0.80
N HIS A 64 13.45 11.88 -0.22
CA HIS A 64 13.19 10.60 -0.88
C HIS A 64 11.72 10.30 -0.71
N THR A 65 11.04 9.87 -1.76
CA THR A 65 9.66 9.41 -1.64
C THR A 65 9.66 7.91 -1.44
N LYS A 66 8.89 7.44 -0.45
CA LYS A 66 8.58 6.03 -0.28
C LYS A 66 7.27 5.76 -1.01
N GLN A 67 7.27 4.82 -1.96
CA GLN A 67 6.01 4.28 -2.48
C GLN A 67 5.96 2.77 -2.45
N GLY A 68 4.75 2.24 -2.38
CA GLY A 68 4.49 0.81 -2.55
C GLY A 68 3.02 0.47 -2.32
N PHE A 69 2.70 -0.80 -2.45
CA PHE A 69 1.42 -1.37 -2.07
C PHE A 69 1.50 -1.82 -0.61
N PHE A 70 0.95 -1.03 0.30
CA PHE A 70 0.98 -1.30 1.74
C PHE A 70 -0.11 -2.30 2.07
N VAL A 71 0.26 -3.41 2.70
CA VAL A 71 -0.61 -4.54 3.02
C VAL A 71 -0.87 -4.54 4.52
N PHE A 72 -2.14 -4.57 4.89
CA PHE A 72 -2.64 -4.58 6.25
C PHE A 72 -3.39 -5.89 6.51
N ASN A 73 -3.24 -6.40 7.73
CA ASN A 73 -4.29 -7.22 8.33
C ASN A 73 -5.40 -6.28 8.82
N ILE A 74 -6.65 -6.62 8.59
CA ILE A 74 -7.82 -5.84 9.04
C ILE A 74 -8.86 -6.75 9.69
N THR A 75 -9.03 -6.61 11.00
CA THR A 75 -10.08 -7.30 11.77
C THR A 75 -10.85 -6.33 12.67
N LEU A 76 -12.02 -6.73 13.14
CA LEU A 76 -12.77 -5.94 14.12
C LEU A 76 -12.10 -5.91 15.50
N ALA A 77 -11.31 -6.93 15.82
CA ALA A 77 -10.64 -7.07 17.12
C ALA A 77 -9.31 -6.29 17.19
N GLU A 78 -8.48 -6.41 16.15
CA GLU A 78 -7.14 -5.80 16.10
C GLU A 78 -7.10 -4.50 15.29
N GLY A 79 -8.14 -4.22 14.51
CA GLY A 79 -8.17 -3.05 13.64
C GLY A 79 -7.21 -3.17 12.46
N LEU A 80 -6.53 -2.08 12.12
CA LEU A 80 -5.56 -2.00 11.02
C LEU A 80 -4.15 -2.31 11.51
N VAL A 81 -3.60 -3.46 11.13
CA VAL A 81 -2.23 -3.88 11.47
C VAL A 81 -1.38 -3.93 10.21
N LEU A 82 -0.38 -3.05 10.07
CA LEU A 82 0.52 -3.06 8.92
C LEU A 82 1.36 -4.35 8.91
N ARG A 83 1.28 -5.11 7.82
CA ARG A 83 2.10 -6.31 7.59
C ARG A 83 3.39 -6.00 6.84
N GLY A 84 3.34 -5.03 5.91
CA GLY A 84 4.49 -4.63 5.12
C GLY A 84 4.06 -3.91 3.85
N ASN A 85 4.99 -3.72 2.91
CA ASN A 85 4.68 -3.14 1.61
C ASN A 85 5.48 -3.78 0.48
N VAL A 86 4.92 -3.75 -0.72
CA VAL A 86 5.61 -4.13 -1.96
C VAL A 86 5.91 -2.88 -2.77
N THR A 87 7.19 -2.55 -2.93
CA THR A 87 7.62 -1.43 -3.77
C THR A 87 8.11 -1.90 -5.13
N HIS A 88 7.90 -1.07 -6.14
CA HIS A 88 8.45 -1.24 -7.47
C HIS A 88 9.64 -0.30 -7.71
N GLN A 89 9.95 0.63 -6.78
CA GLN A 89 11.16 1.45 -6.85
C GLN A 89 12.41 0.57 -6.85
N GLU A 90 13.42 1.06 -7.54
CA GLU A 90 14.73 0.44 -7.61
C GLU A 90 15.81 1.40 -7.10
N PRO A 91 16.90 0.87 -6.53
CA PRO A 91 18.05 1.69 -6.18
C PRO A 91 18.58 2.45 -7.41
N GLY A 92 18.81 3.76 -7.26
CA GLY A 92 19.36 4.62 -8.32
C GLY A 92 18.31 5.19 -9.29
N ILE A 93 17.04 4.80 -9.20
CA ILE A 93 15.95 5.42 -9.93
C ILE A 93 15.42 6.63 -9.17
N ASN A 94 14.99 7.66 -9.90
CA ASN A 94 14.33 8.82 -9.31
C ASN A 94 13.02 8.37 -8.62
N SER A 95 12.89 8.61 -7.31
CA SER A 95 11.73 8.17 -6.54
C SER A 95 10.41 8.82 -7.00
N TRP A 96 10.50 9.95 -7.71
CA TRP A 96 9.39 10.64 -8.36
C TRP A 96 9.00 10.07 -9.73
N ASP A 97 9.75 9.11 -10.27
CA ASP A 97 9.38 8.44 -11.51
C ASP A 97 8.11 7.60 -11.29
N SER A 98 7.00 8.18 -11.75
CA SER A 98 5.67 7.59 -11.57
C SER A 98 5.47 6.30 -12.36
N ASP A 99 6.35 5.96 -13.31
CA ASP A 99 6.26 4.69 -14.03
C ASP A 99 6.57 3.48 -13.14
N TYR A 100 7.34 3.70 -12.07
CA TYR A 100 7.60 2.70 -11.04
C TYR A 100 6.57 2.74 -9.92
N HIS A 101 5.59 3.65 -9.92
CA HIS A 101 4.60 3.69 -8.84
C HIS A 101 3.60 2.55 -8.98
N VAL A 102 3.33 1.83 -7.88
CA VAL A 102 2.30 0.78 -7.90
C VAL A 102 0.95 1.46 -8.01
N ARG A 103 0.16 1.06 -9.02
CA ARG A 103 -1.16 1.64 -9.30
C ARG A 103 -2.31 0.69 -8.98
N ARG A 104 -2.02 -0.61 -8.99
CA ARG A 104 -3.00 -1.68 -8.77
C ARG A 104 -2.37 -2.85 -8.05
N GLY A 105 -3.21 -3.59 -7.34
CA GLY A 105 -2.89 -4.93 -6.89
C GLY A 105 -4.10 -5.84 -6.94
N LEU A 106 -3.85 -7.12 -7.13
CA LEU A 106 -4.85 -8.19 -7.07
C LEU A 106 -4.18 -9.44 -6.51
N TYR A 107 -4.96 -10.46 -6.14
CA TYR A 107 -4.40 -11.74 -5.75
C TYR A 107 -5.07 -12.88 -6.51
N ILE A 108 -4.29 -13.93 -6.75
CA ILE A 108 -4.78 -15.22 -7.24
C ILE A 108 -4.21 -16.26 -6.30
N GLU A 109 -5.08 -17.06 -5.69
CA GLU A 109 -4.72 -18.04 -4.65
C GLU A 109 -3.91 -17.40 -3.52
N ASN A 110 -2.62 -17.75 -3.40
CA ASN A 110 -1.70 -17.22 -2.38
C ASN A 110 -0.61 -16.29 -2.95
N VAL A 111 -0.87 -15.68 -4.10
CA VAL A 111 0.07 -14.77 -4.78
C VAL A 111 -0.55 -13.39 -4.90
N LEU A 112 0.15 -12.38 -4.35
CA LEU A 112 -0.12 -10.97 -4.52
C LEU A 112 0.56 -10.48 -5.80
N TYR A 113 -0.22 -9.91 -6.70
CA TYR A 113 0.25 -9.25 -7.91
C TYR A 113 0.18 -7.75 -7.68
N THR A 114 1.30 -7.05 -7.84
CA THR A 114 1.34 -5.58 -7.85
C THR A 114 1.81 -5.09 -9.21
N ILE A 115 1.21 -4.01 -9.70
CA ILE A 115 1.36 -3.56 -11.08
C ILE A 115 1.73 -2.06 -11.09
N SER A 116 2.81 -1.74 -11.81
CA SER A 116 3.18 -0.38 -12.22
C SER A 116 3.28 -0.31 -13.75
N ASN A 117 3.67 0.83 -14.33
CA ASN A 117 3.90 0.91 -15.79
C ASN A 117 5.12 0.12 -16.23
N LYS A 118 6.11 -0.08 -15.34
CA LYS A 118 7.38 -0.77 -15.68
C LYS A 118 7.42 -2.25 -15.38
N LYS A 119 6.57 -2.74 -14.48
CA LYS A 119 6.67 -4.14 -14.04
C LYS A 119 5.43 -4.64 -13.32
N ILE A 120 5.31 -5.95 -13.30
CA ILE A 120 4.44 -6.70 -12.40
C ILE A 120 5.34 -7.47 -11.42
N LYS A 121 5.09 -7.34 -10.13
CA LYS A 121 5.70 -8.20 -9.10
C LYS A 121 4.69 -9.21 -8.60
N LEU A 122 5.15 -10.44 -8.44
CA LEU A 122 4.44 -11.54 -7.82
C LEU A 122 5.11 -11.77 -6.47
N ASN A 123 4.35 -11.62 -5.41
CA ASN A 123 4.81 -11.82 -4.04
C ASN A 123 3.95 -12.91 -3.38
N ASN A 124 4.52 -13.68 -2.48
CA ASN A 124 3.72 -14.54 -1.61
C ASN A 124 2.77 -13.65 -0.79
N LEU A 125 1.47 -13.96 -0.76
CA LEU A 125 0.47 -13.10 -0.15
C LEU A 125 0.61 -13.02 1.38
N GLU A 126 1.21 -14.02 2.02
CA GLU A 126 1.41 -14.11 3.47
C GLU A 126 2.73 -13.47 3.92
N SER A 127 3.85 -13.83 3.29
CA SER A 127 5.17 -13.32 3.68
C SER A 127 5.58 -12.04 2.94
N LEU A 128 4.87 -11.68 1.87
CA LEU A 128 5.25 -10.64 0.91
C LEU A 128 6.60 -10.89 0.23
N ALA A 129 7.18 -12.09 0.37
CA ALA A 129 8.43 -12.45 -0.29
C ALA A 129 8.26 -12.42 -1.82
N LEU A 130 9.22 -11.83 -2.53
CA LEU A 130 9.21 -11.80 -3.98
C LEU A 130 9.33 -13.22 -4.54
N LEU A 131 8.38 -13.60 -5.39
CA LEU A 131 8.39 -14.86 -6.14
C LEU A 131 8.92 -14.63 -7.55
N LYS A 132 8.44 -13.57 -8.21
CA LYS A 132 8.83 -13.25 -9.59
C LYS A 132 8.62 -11.77 -9.88
N GLU A 133 9.43 -11.24 -10.79
CA GLU A 133 9.24 -9.93 -11.40
C GLU A 133 9.10 -10.10 -12.93
N ILE A 134 8.17 -9.37 -13.52
CA ILE A 134 7.92 -9.35 -14.96
C ILE A 134 8.04 -7.90 -15.44
N PRO A 135 9.10 -7.53 -16.16
CA PRO A 135 9.23 -6.22 -16.77
C PRO A 135 8.13 -5.98 -17.81
N LEU A 136 7.69 -4.73 -17.92
CA LEU A 136 6.77 -4.23 -18.95
C LEU A 136 7.56 -3.26 -19.85
N ALA A 137 7.27 -3.30 -21.16
CA ALA A 137 7.95 -2.51 -22.19
C ALA A 137 7.64 -1.01 -22.09
#